data_AF-A0A7J9H3Y8-F1
#
_entry.id   AF-A0A7J9H3Y8-F1
#
_cell.length_a   1.000
_cell.length_b   1.000
_cell.length_c   1.000
_cell.angle_alpha   90.00
_cell.angle_beta   90.00
_cell.angle_gamma   90.00
#
_symmetry.space_group_name_H-M   'P 1'
#
loop_
_entity.id
_entity.type
_entity.pdbx_description
1 polymer ?
#
loop_
_entity_poly.entity_id
_entity_poly.type
_entity_poly.pdbx_seq_one_letter_code
_entity_poly.pdbx_strand_id
1 'polypeptide(L)'
;MVASRTVDLRSDTVTKPTETMRAAMATAEVDDDILGADPTAFRLESEVAKITGKEAGLFVSSGTMGNLISVLVHCDIRGSEVILGDNSHIHIYENGGISTIGGVHPRPVKNNEDGTMDIDSIEVAIRDPRGELVFPTTKLICLENSHANSGGRCLSAEYNDRVGELAKKHGLKLHIDGARIFNASV
;
A
#
# COMPACT_ATOMS: atom_id res chain seq x y z
N MET A 1 23.62 4.34 -37.44
CA MET A 1 22.38 4.96 -36.93
C MET A 1 22.73 5.68 -35.65
N VAL A 2 22.51 7.00 -35.59
CA VAL A 2 22.65 7.73 -34.32
C VAL A 2 21.51 7.24 -33.43
N ALA A 3 21.83 6.61 -32.30
CA ALA A 3 20.83 6.19 -31.34
C ALA A 3 20.05 7.43 -30.88
N SER A 4 18.75 7.48 -31.20
CA SER A 4 17.85 8.51 -30.68
C SER A 4 17.76 8.35 -29.17
N ARG A 5 18.16 9.38 -28.41
CA ARG A 5 18.02 9.40 -26.95
C ARG A 5 16.56 9.70 -26.63
N THR A 6 15.78 8.67 -26.32
CA THR A 6 14.40 8.82 -25.84
C THR A 6 14.40 9.33 -24.40
N VAL A 7 13.71 10.44 -24.15
CA VAL A 7 13.38 10.91 -22.80
C VAL A 7 11.94 10.47 -22.53
N ASP A 8 11.75 9.51 -21.63
CA ASP A 8 10.45 8.96 -21.27
C ASP A 8 10.04 9.45 -19.87
N LEU A 9 9.03 10.33 -19.83
CA LEU A 9 8.53 10.95 -18.59
C LEU A 9 7.12 10.44 -18.23
N ARG A 10 6.69 9.30 -18.79
CA ARG A 10 5.33 8.77 -18.56
C ARG A 10 5.13 8.25 -17.14
N SER A 11 6.15 7.59 -16.58
CA SER A 11 6.13 6.97 -15.26
C SER A 11 7.54 6.54 -14.86
N ASP A 12 7.82 6.43 -13.57
CA ASP A 12 9.02 5.76 -13.05
C ASP A 12 9.02 4.24 -13.30
N THR A 13 7.86 3.64 -13.59
CA THR A 13 7.75 2.21 -13.95
C THR A 13 8.45 1.84 -15.26
N VAL A 14 8.87 2.80 -16.08
CA VAL A 14 9.59 2.54 -17.35
C VAL A 14 11.08 2.24 -17.16
N THR A 15 11.59 2.30 -15.92
CA THR A 15 12.98 1.96 -15.61
C THR A 15 13.35 0.58 -16.11
N LYS A 16 14.59 0.45 -16.62
CA LYS A 16 15.14 -0.82 -17.08
C LYS A 16 16.22 -1.29 -16.10
N PRO A 17 16.34 -2.60 -15.83
CA PRO A 17 17.43 -3.13 -15.01
C PRO A 17 18.79 -2.67 -15.54
N THR A 18 19.64 -2.16 -14.64
CA THR A 18 21.04 -1.84 -14.93
C THR A 18 21.82 -3.11 -15.24
N GLU A 19 23.04 -2.97 -15.76
CA GLU A 19 23.91 -4.13 -16.01
C GLU A 19 24.21 -4.92 -14.72
N THR A 20 24.43 -4.21 -13.61
CA THR A 20 24.65 -4.83 -12.30
C THR A 20 23.42 -5.59 -11.80
N MET A 21 22.22 -5.05 -12.00
CA MET A 21 20.97 -5.76 -11.69
C MET A 21 20.81 -7.02 -12.55
N ARG A 22 21.12 -6.94 -13.85
CA ARG A 22 21.05 -8.09 -14.77
C ARG A 22 22.00 -9.20 -14.35
N ALA A 23 23.24 -8.84 -14.03
CA ALA A 23 24.22 -9.80 -13.53
C ALA A 23 23.76 -10.43 -12.21
N ALA A 24 23.30 -9.62 -11.24
CA ALA A 24 22.81 -10.13 -9.96
C ALA A 24 21.61 -11.08 -10.10
N MET A 25 20.65 -10.78 -10.99
CA MET A 25 19.53 -11.67 -11.28
C MET A 25 20.00 -12.98 -11.93
N ALA A 26 20.94 -12.92 -12.87
CA ALA A 26 21.42 -14.11 -13.60
C ALA A 26 22.22 -15.07 -12.71
N THR A 27 22.83 -14.57 -11.63
CA THR A 27 23.66 -15.35 -10.70
C THR A 27 23.02 -15.51 -9.33
N ALA A 28 21.74 -15.21 -9.16
CA ALA A 28 21.05 -15.35 -7.88
C ALA A 28 21.01 -16.82 -7.45
N GLU A 29 21.26 -17.07 -6.17
CA GLU A 29 20.97 -18.38 -5.56
C GLU A 29 19.46 -18.46 -5.35
N VAL A 30 18.83 -19.51 -5.89
CA VAL A 30 17.37 -19.67 -5.91
C VAL A 30 16.98 -21.07 -5.49
N ASP A 31 15.78 -21.19 -4.92
CA ASP A 31 15.17 -22.48 -4.56
C ASP A 31 13.62 -22.33 -4.53
N ASP A 32 12.92 -23.30 -3.98
CA ASP A 32 11.45 -23.28 -3.86
C ASP A 32 10.96 -22.33 -2.75
N ASP A 33 10.40 -21.19 -3.16
CA ASP A 33 9.82 -20.18 -2.26
C ASP A 33 8.53 -20.67 -1.56
N ILE A 34 7.78 -21.63 -2.14
CA ILE A 34 6.59 -22.21 -1.48
C ILE A 34 7.00 -22.96 -0.22
N LEU A 35 8.20 -23.56 -0.21
CA LEU A 35 8.78 -24.23 0.94
C LEU A 35 9.57 -23.27 1.86
N GLY A 36 9.65 -21.98 1.52
CA GLY A 36 10.43 -20.98 2.24
C GLY A 36 11.94 -21.20 2.14
N ALA A 37 12.40 -21.86 1.08
CA ALA A 37 13.80 -22.25 0.91
C ALA A 37 14.60 -21.30 0.01
N ASP A 38 13.96 -20.38 -0.73
CA ASP A 38 14.68 -19.47 -1.63
C ASP A 38 15.53 -18.45 -0.83
N PRO A 39 16.87 -18.54 -0.92
CA PRO A 39 17.75 -17.73 -0.09
C PRO A 39 17.77 -16.26 -0.53
N THR A 40 17.51 -15.97 -1.81
CA THR A 40 17.50 -14.60 -2.32
C THR A 40 16.22 -13.88 -1.93
N ALA A 41 15.06 -14.55 -2.01
CA ALA A 41 13.78 -14.02 -1.54
C ALA A 41 13.82 -13.74 -0.03
N PHE A 42 14.24 -14.72 0.78
CA PHE A 42 14.36 -14.56 2.23
C PHE A 42 15.25 -13.38 2.62
N ARG A 43 16.39 -13.19 1.92
CA ARG A 43 17.29 -12.06 2.16
C ARG A 43 16.63 -10.72 1.81
N LEU A 44 15.92 -10.64 0.68
CA LEU A 44 15.19 -9.44 0.29
C LEU A 44 14.14 -9.06 1.36
N GLU A 45 13.32 -10.02 1.76
CA GLU A 45 12.27 -9.81 2.76
C GLU A 45 12.83 -9.39 4.11
N SER A 46 13.90 -10.05 4.56
CA SER A 46 14.59 -9.74 5.82
C SER A 46 15.20 -8.34 5.83
N GLU A 47 15.86 -7.94 4.73
CA GLU A 47 16.44 -6.60 4.62
C GLU A 47 15.36 -5.51 4.57
N VAL A 48 14.25 -5.73 3.85
CA VAL A 48 13.14 -4.77 3.80
C VAL A 48 12.45 -4.66 5.17
N ALA A 49 12.24 -5.78 5.87
CA ALA A 49 11.71 -5.78 7.23
C ALA A 49 12.60 -4.96 8.18
N LYS A 50 13.91 -5.15 8.11
CA LYS A 50 14.89 -4.39 8.90
C LYS A 50 14.87 -2.90 8.58
N ILE A 51 14.87 -2.51 7.30
CA ILE A 51 14.82 -1.11 6.86
C ILE A 51 13.55 -0.41 7.37
N THR A 52 12.43 -1.12 7.36
CA THR A 52 11.12 -0.57 7.76
C THR A 52 10.81 -0.73 9.25
N GLY A 53 11.71 -1.35 10.03
CA GLY A 53 11.49 -1.64 11.44
C GLY A 53 10.30 -2.58 11.69
N LYS A 54 10.04 -3.52 10.77
CA LYS A 54 8.96 -4.52 10.86
C LYS A 54 9.52 -5.89 11.19
N GLU A 55 8.66 -6.74 11.72
CA GLU A 55 9.02 -8.11 12.13
C GLU A 55 9.29 -9.03 10.93
N ALA A 56 8.63 -8.78 9.79
CA ALA A 56 8.75 -9.57 8.58
C ALA A 56 8.44 -8.73 7.33
N GLY A 57 8.87 -9.25 6.17
CA GLY A 57 8.52 -8.76 4.84
C GLY A 57 7.92 -9.91 4.02
N LEU A 58 7.26 -9.57 2.91
CA LEU A 58 6.73 -10.55 1.95
C LEU A 58 6.97 -10.04 0.53
N PHE A 59 7.67 -10.81 -0.28
CA PHE A 59 7.86 -10.50 -1.69
C PHE A 59 6.60 -10.85 -2.49
N VAL A 60 6.13 -9.91 -3.31
CA VAL A 60 4.92 -10.05 -4.13
C VAL A 60 5.19 -9.59 -5.55
N SER A 61 4.43 -10.11 -6.51
CA SER A 61 4.67 -9.87 -7.93
C SER A 61 4.29 -8.46 -8.41
N SER A 62 3.47 -7.72 -7.65
CA SER A 62 3.09 -6.34 -7.97
C SER A 62 2.62 -5.57 -6.74
N GLY A 63 2.66 -4.23 -6.81
CA GLY A 63 2.09 -3.36 -5.77
C GLY A 63 0.59 -3.60 -5.56
N THR A 64 -0.16 -3.85 -6.64
CA THR A 64 -1.58 -4.23 -6.57
C THR A 64 -1.81 -5.51 -5.77
N MET A 65 -0.95 -6.53 -5.93
CA MET A 65 -1.02 -7.75 -5.12
C MET A 65 -0.69 -7.45 -3.64
N GLY A 66 0.31 -6.61 -3.39
CA GLY A 66 0.69 -6.20 -2.04
C GLY A 66 -0.45 -5.48 -1.30
N ASN A 67 -1.07 -4.50 -1.95
CA ASN A 67 -2.24 -3.81 -1.41
C ASN A 67 -3.42 -4.75 -1.19
N LEU A 68 -3.74 -5.60 -2.18
CA LEU A 68 -4.83 -6.55 -2.07
C LEU A 68 -4.62 -7.48 -0.87
N ILE A 69 -3.47 -8.15 -0.75
CA ILE A 69 -3.15 -9.03 0.38
C ILE A 69 -3.26 -8.27 1.71
N SER A 70 -2.69 -7.06 1.78
CA SER A 70 -2.73 -6.24 3.01
C SER A 70 -4.16 -5.93 3.45
N VAL A 71 -5.03 -5.58 2.50
CA VAL A 71 -6.45 -5.34 2.77
C VAL A 71 -7.14 -6.64 3.20
N LEU A 72 -6.92 -7.77 2.51
CA LEU A 72 -7.54 -9.06 2.88
C LEU A 72 -7.13 -9.55 4.27
N VAL A 73 -5.87 -9.35 4.66
CA VAL A 73 -5.36 -9.75 5.99
C VAL A 73 -5.97 -8.90 7.10
N HIS A 74 -6.15 -7.60 6.87
CA HIS A 74 -6.73 -6.70 7.88
C HIS A 74 -8.25 -6.69 7.91
N CYS A 75 -8.90 -6.97 6.78
CA CYS A 75 -10.33 -7.12 6.63
C CYS A 75 -10.70 -8.61 6.67
N ASP A 76 -10.48 -9.21 7.85
CA ASP A 76 -10.53 -10.64 8.13
C ASP A 76 -11.93 -11.28 8.10
N ILE A 77 -12.99 -10.47 7.94
CA ILE A 77 -14.38 -10.93 7.86
C ILE A 77 -15.06 -10.39 6.60
N ARG A 78 -15.98 -11.17 6.02
CA ARG A 78 -16.84 -10.68 4.93
C ARG A 78 -17.74 -9.55 5.44
N GLY A 79 -17.94 -8.53 4.61
CA GLY A 79 -18.64 -7.31 5.04
C GLY A 79 -17.77 -6.35 5.84
N SER A 80 -16.45 -6.57 5.91
CA SER A 80 -15.51 -5.55 6.34
C SER A 80 -15.55 -4.33 5.42
N GLU A 81 -15.22 -3.17 5.98
CA GLU A 81 -15.08 -1.90 5.27
C GLU A 81 -13.69 -1.31 5.49
N VAL A 82 -13.14 -0.73 4.43
CA VAL A 82 -11.87 0.00 4.43
C VAL A 82 -12.12 1.46 4.12
N ILE A 83 -11.61 2.35 4.96
CA ILE A 83 -11.58 3.80 4.71
C ILE A 83 -10.31 4.11 3.93
N LEU A 84 -10.43 4.84 2.83
CA LEU A 84 -9.31 5.17 1.96
C LEU A 84 -9.59 6.46 1.18
N GLY A 85 -8.56 7.04 0.59
CA GLY A 85 -8.71 8.24 -0.24
C GLY A 85 -9.52 7.99 -1.49
N ASP A 86 -10.46 8.88 -1.84
CA ASP A 86 -11.24 8.83 -3.08
C ASP A 86 -10.36 8.91 -4.34
N ASN A 87 -9.12 9.39 -4.19
CA ASN A 87 -8.15 9.52 -5.27
C ASN A 87 -6.92 8.60 -5.12
N SER A 88 -6.99 7.62 -4.22
CA SER A 88 -5.91 6.66 -3.95
C SER A 88 -5.83 5.55 -5.00
N HIS A 89 -4.64 4.95 -5.12
CA HIS A 89 -4.36 3.88 -6.08
C HIS A 89 -5.25 2.66 -5.87
N ILE A 90 -5.42 2.22 -4.62
CA ILE A 90 -6.30 1.11 -4.24
C ILE A 90 -7.73 1.34 -4.75
N HIS A 91 -8.22 2.58 -4.71
CA HIS A 91 -9.57 2.90 -5.15
C HIS A 91 -9.71 2.92 -6.68
N ILE A 92 -8.79 3.62 -7.35
CA ILE A 92 -8.95 3.98 -8.77
C ILE A 92 -8.32 2.96 -9.72
N TYR A 93 -7.12 2.45 -9.40
CA TYR A 93 -6.25 1.78 -10.38
C TYR A 93 -6.12 0.26 -10.17
N GLU A 94 -6.81 -0.30 -9.18
CA GLU A 94 -6.70 -1.74 -8.85
C GLU A 94 -7.94 -2.55 -9.25
N ASN A 95 -8.71 -2.03 -10.21
CA ASN A 95 -9.87 -2.70 -10.81
C ASN A 95 -10.91 -3.18 -9.78
N GLY A 96 -11.03 -2.47 -8.66
CA GLY A 96 -11.92 -2.83 -7.55
C GLY A 96 -11.57 -4.17 -6.89
N GLY A 97 -10.30 -4.60 -6.92
CA GLY A 97 -9.85 -5.90 -6.43
C GLY A 97 -10.27 -6.20 -4.99
N ILE A 98 -10.22 -5.20 -4.10
CA ILE A 98 -10.65 -5.36 -2.71
C ILE A 98 -12.13 -5.74 -2.57
N SER A 99 -12.98 -5.23 -3.47
CA SER A 99 -14.41 -5.52 -3.50
C SER A 99 -14.69 -6.86 -4.17
N THR A 100 -14.08 -7.09 -5.33
CA THR A 100 -14.38 -8.25 -6.20
C THR A 100 -13.78 -9.55 -5.67
N ILE A 101 -12.54 -9.51 -5.17
CA ILE A 101 -11.82 -10.66 -4.64
C ILE A 101 -12.02 -10.74 -3.12
N GLY A 102 -11.93 -9.60 -2.43
CA GLY A 102 -11.98 -9.57 -0.97
C GLY A 102 -13.37 -9.51 -0.35
N GLY A 103 -14.39 -9.09 -1.10
CA GLY A 103 -15.69 -8.78 -0.51
C GLY A 103 -15.61 -7.67 0.55
N VAL A 104 -14.64 -6.78 0.41
CA VAL A 104 -14.43 -5.62 1.30
C VAL A 104 -15.11 -4.40 0.70
N HIS A 105 -15.90 -3.71 1.51
CA HIS A 105 -16.60 -2.49 1.09
C HIS A 105 -15.64 -1.28 1.13
N PRO A 106 -15.46 -0.54 0.03
CA PRO A 106 -14.68 0.70 0.04
C PRO A 106 -15.52 1.86 0.60
N ARG A 107 -14.94 2.62 1.53
CA ARG A 107 -15.51 3.85 2.09
C ARG A 107 -14.59 5.03 1.74
N PRO A 108 -14.70 5.58 0.52
CA PRO A 108 -13.83 6.67 0.10
C PRO A 108 -14.09 7.94 0.93
N VAL A 109 -13.02 8.58 1.34
CA VAL A 109 -12.99 9.91 1.95
C VAL A 109 -12.21 10.83 1.01
N LYS A 110 -12.68 12.07 0.85
CA LYS A 110 -12.07 13.02 -0.08
C LYS A 110 -10.60 13.28 0.29
N ASN A 111 -9.70 13.14 -0.68
CA ASN A 111 -8.33 13.61 -0.54
C ASN A 111 -8.25 15.15 -0.66
N ASN A 112 -7.41 15.75 0.17
CA ASN A 112 -6.96 17.12 0.05
C ASN A 112 -5.94 17.26 -1.10
N GLU A 113 -5.65 18.50 -1.51
CA GLU A 113 -4.67 18.77 -2.58
C GLU A 113 -3.25 18.31 -2.24
N ASP A 114 -2.92 18.19 -0.95
CA ASP A 114 -1.64 17.67 -0.46
C ASP A 114 -1.60 16.14 -0.34
N GLY A 115 -2.69 15.45 -0.69
CA GLY A 115 -2.83 13.99 -0.62
C GLY A 115 -3.34 13.47 0.73
N THR A 116 -3.43 14.31 1.76
CA THR A 116 -4.02 13.91 3.05
C THR A 116 -5.53 13.70 2.92
N MET A 117 -6.14 13.15 3.96
CA MET A 117 -7.59 13.21 4.19
C MET A 117 -7.80 13.93 5.52
N ASP A 118 -8.86 14.73 5.65
CA ASP A 118 -9.16 15.36 6.93
C ASP A 118 -9.44 14.28 7.99
N ILE A 119 -8.73 14.35 9.12
CA ILE A 119 -8.84 13.35 10.20
C ILE A 119 -10.29 13.26 10.73
N ASP A 120 -10.98 14.40 10.83
CA ASP A 120 -12.39 14.44 11.24
C ASP A 120 -13.28 13.71 10.22
N SER A 121 -12.96 13.82 8.92
CA SER A 121 -13.69 13.09 7.87
C SER A 121 -13.42 11.59 7.91
N ILE A 122 -12.20 11.17 8.26
CA ILE A 122 -11.88 9.77 8.54
C ILE A 122 -12.70 9.28 9.73
N GLU A 123 -12.71 10.03 10.85
CA GLU A 123 -13.42 9.62 12.07
C GLU A 123 -14.94 9.54 11.84
N VAL A 124 -15.54 10.49 11.12
CA VAL A 124 -16.96 10.45 10.73
C VAL A 124 -17.28 9.27 9.80
N ALA A 125 -16.32 8.79 9.01
CA ALA A 125 -16.51 7.65 8.12
C ALA A 125 -16.53 6.30 8.87
N ILE A 126 -16.04 6.25 10.11
CA ILE A 126 -16.06 5.02 10.94
C ILE A 126 -17.49 4.68 11.31
N ARG A 127 -17.91 3.43 11.06
CA ARG A 127 -19.25 2.95 11.39
C ARG A 127 -19.40 2.74 12.88
N ASP A 128 -20.53 3.18 13.40
CA ASP A 128 -20.93 2.88 14.78
C ASP A 128 -21.17 1.36 14.93
N PRO A 129 -20.45 0.67 15.83
CA PRO A 129 -20.63 -0.76 16.05
C PRO A 129 -22.06 -1.16 16.45
N ARG A 130 -22.84 -0.22 17.02
CA ARG A 130 -24.25 -0.45 17.37
C ARG A 130 -25.13 -0.71 16.14
N GLY A 131 -24.65 -0.36 14.95
CA GLY A 131 -25.31 -0.60 13.66
C GLY A 131 -24.78 -1.82 12.90
N GLU A 132 -24.01 -2.72 13.52
CA GLU A 132 -23.37 -3.87 12.84
C GLU A 132 -24.35 -4.78 12.07
N LEU A 133 -25.63 -4.82 12.46
CA LEU A 133 -26.66 -5.60 11.77
C LEU A 133 -27.02 -5.06 10.38
N VAL A 134 -26.71 -3.78 10.10
CA VAL A 134 -27.09 -3.09 8.86
C VAL A 134 -25.93 -2.40 8.15
N PHE A 135 -24.77 -2.26 8.81
CA PHE A 135 -23.58 -1.64 8.25
C PHE A 135 -22.45 -2.65 8.05
N PRO A 136 -21.61 -2.45 7.02
CA PRO A 136 -20.28 -3.03 7.00
C PRO A 136 -19.48 -2.70 8.28
N THR A 137 -18.55 -3.57 8.66
CA THR A 137 -17.67 -3.33 9.82
C THR A 137 -16.40 -2.63 9.39
N THR A 138 -16.20 -1.37 9.79
CA THR A 138 -14.93 -0.67 9.56
C THR A 138 -13.79 -1.41 10.26
N LYS A 139 -12.75 -1.80 9.51
CA LYS A 139 -11.59 -2.56 10.04
C LYS A 139 -10.26 -1.87 9.78
N LEU A 140 -10.16 -1.12 8.69
CA LEU A 140 -8.90 -0.65 8.14
C LEU A 140 -9.02 0.80 7.64
N ILE A 141 -7.97 1.58 7.89
CA ILE A 141 -7.71 2.85 7.23
C ILE A 141 -6.49 2.63 6.31
N CYS A 142 -6.59 3.03 5.04
CA CYS A 142 -5.47 3.04 4.10
C CYS A 142 -5.06 4.48 3.78
N LEU A 143 -3.76 4.75 3.89
CA LEU A 143 -3.11 5.95 3.35
C LEU A 143 -2.26 5.59 2.12
N GLU A 144 -1.86 6.57 1.34
CA GLU A 144 -0.90 6.40 0.23
C GLU A 144 0.22 7.43 0.40
N ASN A 145 1.47 6.97 0.47
CA ASN A 145 2.62 7.85 0.70
C ASN A 145 3.87 7.40 -0.11
N SER A 146 4.33 8.18 -1.08
CA SER A 146 3.78 9.45 -1.57
C SER A 146 2.45 9.29 -2.31
N HIS A 147 1.55 10.26 -2.21
CA HIS A 147 0.27 10.26 -2.93
C HIS A 147 0.46 10.64 -4.41
N ALA A 148 0.24 9.68 -5.31
CA ALA A 148 0.53 9.79 -6.74
C ALA A 148 -0.37 10.84 -7.42
N ASN A 149 -1.68 10.78 -7.20
CA ASN A 149 -2.63 11.68 -7.86
C ASN A 149 -2.62 13.12 -7.30
N SER A 150 -1.80 13.40 -6.29
CA SER A 150 -1.50 14.78 -5.82
C SER A 150 -0.15 15.30 -6.34
N GLY A 151 0.48 14.58 -7.28
CA GLY A 151 1.78 14.94 -7.83
C GLY A 151 2.97 14.41 -7.01
N GLY A 152 2.81 13.25 -6.37
CA GLY A 152 3.87 12.63 -5.56
C GLY A 152 4.08 13.34 -4.22
N ARG A 153 3.00 13.86 -3.61
CA ARG A 153 3.08 14.58 -2.33
C ARG A 153 3.39 13.61 -1.19
N CYS A 154 4.30 14.02 -0.32
CA CYS A 154 4.65 13.27 0.88
C CYS A 154 3.69 13.63 2.01
N LEU A 155 3.07 12.63 2.63
CA LEU A 155 2.32 12.83 3.86
C LEU A 155 3.31 12.88 5.03
N SER A 156 3.19 13.90 5.88
CA SER A 156 4.12 14.09 7.00
C SER A 156 4.05 12.93 8.00
N ALA A 157 5.17 12.64 8.68
CA ALA A 157 5.21 11.65 9.74
C ALA A 157 4.17 11.98 10.84
N GLU A 158 4.04 13.25 11.23
CA GLU A 158 3.04 13.72 12.20
C GLU A 158 1.61 13.39 11.75
N TYR A 159 1.28 13.60 10.47
CA TYR A 159 -0.05 13.25 9.96
C TYR A 159 -0.29 11.73 10.03
N ASN A 160 0.69 10.93 9.61
CA ASN A 160 0.59 9.47 9.66
C ASN A 160 0.41 8.98 11.11
N ASP A 161 1.13 9.57 12.06
CA ASP A 161 1.01 9.26 13.49
C ASP A 161 -0.38 9.60 14.02
N ARG A 162 -0.91 10.78 13.70
CA ARG A 162 -2.27 11.18 14.11
C ARG A 162 -3.36 10.25 13.56
N VAL A 163 -3.23 9.80 12.31
CA VAL A 163 -4.15 8.79 11.74
C VAL A 163 -3.95 7.44 12.44
N GLY A 164 -2.71 7.06 12.76
CA GLY A 164 -2.39 5.86 13.53
C GLY A 164 -2.98 5.87 14.94
N GLU A 165 -2.96 7.01 15.62
CA GLU A 165 -3.60 7.23 16.92
C GLU A 165 -5.12 7.11 16.82
N LEU A 166 -5.73 7.70 15.78
CA LEU A 166 -7.16 7.55 15.50
C LEU A 166 -7.52 6.08 15.25
N ALA A 167 -6.74 5.36 14.44
CA ALA A 167 -6.96 3.93 14.18
C ALA A 167 -6.92 3.13 15.50
N LYS A 168 -5.89 3.35 16.34
CA LYS A 168 -5.75 2.70 17.65
C LYS A 168 -6.93 3.01 18.57
N LYS A 169 -7.37 4.27 18.64
CA LYS A 169 -8.52 4.72 19.44
C LYS A 169 -9.80 3.94 19.11
N HIS A 170 -10.01 3.62 17.83
CA HIS A 170 -11.18 2.89 17.35
C HIS A 170 -10.95 1.39 17.11
N GLY A 171 -9.80 0.85 17.52
CA GLY A 171 -9.46 -0.57 17.33
C GLY A 171 -9.26 -0.99 15.87
N LEU A 172 -8.98 -0.04 14.97
CA LEU A 172 -8.75 -0.27 13.55
C LEU A 172 -7.27 -0.52 13.25
N LYS A 173 -6.99 -1.08 12.07
CA LYS A 173 -5.65 -1.18 11.50
C LYS A 173 -5.35 0.02 10.59
N LEU A 174 -4.06 0.27 10.37
CA LEU A 174 -3.56 1.27 9.43
C LEU A 174 -2.65 0.59 8.43
N HIS A 175 -2.96 0.72 7.14
CA HIS A 175 -2.10 0.32 6.03
C HIS A 175 -1.62 1.57 5.29
N ILE A 176 -0.39 1.54 4.79
CA ILE A 176 0.16 2.59 3.94
C ILE A 176 0.55 1.95 2.62
N ASP A 177 -0.13 2.34 1.54
CA ASP A 177 0.38 2.11 0.19
C ASP A 177 1.68 2.92 0.03
N GLY A 178 2.77 2.19 0.16
CA GLY A 178 4.13 2.71 0.13
C GLY A 178 4.81 2.53 -1.21
N ALA A 179 4.09 2.48 -2.33
CA ALA A 179 4.68 2.24 -3.66
C ALA A 179 5.89 3.15 -3.98
N ARG A 180 5.92 4.35 -3.37
CA ARG A 180 7.02 5.33 -3.49
C ARG A 180 7.51 5.82 -2.12
N ILE A 181 7.42 5.00 -1.07
CA ILE A 181 7.68 5.42 0.31
C ILE A 181 9.12 5.95 0.52
N PHE A 182 10.10 5.42 -0.22
CA PHE A 182 11.49 5.89 -0.16
C PHE A 182 11.67 7.32 -0.68
N ASN A 183 10.73 7.88 -1.44
CA ASN A 183 10.74 9.30 -1.82
C ASN A 183 10.26 10.20 -0.67
N ALA A 184 9.53 9.62 0.30
CA ALA A 184 8.99 10.30 1.48
C ALA A 184 9.84 10.09 2.74
N SER A 185 11.00 9.41 2.64
CA SER A 185 11.86 9.07 3.78
C SER A 185 12.97 10.10 4.05
N VAL A 186 12.91 11.27 3.42
CA VAL A 186 13.92 12.35 3.50
C VAL A 186 13.53 13.46 4.46
#